data_AF-A0A9C7SEL8-F1
#
_entry.id   AF-A0A9C7SEL8-F1
#
_cell.length_a   1.000
_cell.length_b   1.000
_cell.length_c   1.000
_cell.angle_alpha   90.00
_cell.angle_beta   90.00
_cell.angle_gamma   90.00
#
_symmetry.space_group_name_H-M   'P 1'
#
loop_
_entity.id
_entity.type
_entity.pdbx_description
1 polymer ?
#
loop_
_entity_poly.entity_id
_entity_poly.type
_entity_poly.pdbx_seq_one_letter_code
_entity_poly.pdbx_strand_id
1 'polypeptide(L)'
;MKSTLHFLLLVYLALIPYAWAGDQGIDLLKKMNHAVNSVNYDGIFLHIDGKHIHTLRVIHKIKNGTVRERLYSLNGVPREVIRDPEKVWCILPEKKMGHAG
;
A
#
# COMPACT_ATOMS: atom_id res chain seq x y z
N MET A 1 42.29 -42.91 2.98
CA MET A 1 40.81 -42.96 2.83
C MET A 1 40.05 -41.93 3.66
N LYS A 2 40.41 -41.64 4.92
CA LYS A 2 39.68 -40.63 5.74
C LYS A 2 39.87 -39.18 5.26
N SER A 3 41.10 -38.80 4.89
CA SER A 3 41.44 -37.45 4.40
C SER A 3 40.77 -37.12 3.05
N THR A 4 40.73 -38.09 2.12
CA THR A 4 40.04 -37.93 0.82
C THR A 4 38.53 -37.76 0.98
N LEU A 5 37.94 -38.40 1.98
CA LEU A 5 36.52 -38.27 2.29
C LEU A 5 36.18 -36.89 2.88
N HIS A 6 37.04 -36.35 3.76
CA HIS A 6 36.89 -34.98 4.27
C HIS A 6 37.04 -33.93 3.17
N PHE A 7 37.95 -34.15 2.21
CA PHE A 7 38.12 -33.24 1.08
C PHE A 7 36.88 -33.24 0.18
N LEU A 8 36.30 -34.40 -0.12
CA LEU A 8 35.05 -34.50 -0.88
C LEU A 8 33.86 -33.86 -0.14
N LEU A 9 33.79 -34.00 1.19
CA LEU A 9 32.75 -33.36 2.01
C LEU A 9 32.87 -31.82 1.98
N LEU A 10 34.08 -31.28 2.05
CA LEU A 10 34.35 -29.84 1.97
C LEU A 10 34.00 -29.26 0.59
N VAL A 11 34.33 -29.97 -0.48
CA VAL A 11 33.96 -29.57 -1.85
C VAL A 11 32.44 -29.59 -2.03
N TYR A 12 31.75 -30.60 -1.49
CA TYR A 12 30.29 -30.67 -1.52
C TYR A 12 29.63 -29.51 -0.77
N LEU A 13 30.18 -29.12 0.39
CA LEU A 13 29.68 -27.98 1.18
C LEU A 13 29.89 -26.65 0.45
N ALA A 14 30.98 -26.51 -0.32
CA ALA A 14 31.28 -25.31 -1.11
C ALA A 14 30.42 -25.20 -2.38
N LEU A 15 29.83 -26.29 -2.86
CA LEU A 15 28.94 -26.34 -4.03
C LEU A 15 27.46 -26.12 -3.68
N ILE A 16 27.13 -25.83 -2.42
CA ILE A 16 25.76 -25.50 -2.04
C ILE A 16 25.38 -24.18 -2.73
N PRO A 17 24.34 -24.16 -3.59
CA PRO A 17 23.87 -22.90 -4.14
C PRO A 17 23.36 -22.02 -3.01
N TYR A 18 23.99 -20.85 -2.84
CA TYR A 18 23.48 -19.81 -1.96
C TYR A 18 22.15 -19.31 -2.52
N ALA A 19 21.07 -19.45 -1.75
CA ALA A 19 19.80 -18.82 -2.08
C ALA A 19 19.93 -17.32 -1.83
N TRP A 20 19.99 -16.53 -2.90
CA TRP A 20 19.92 -15.08 -2.82
C TRP A 20 18.46 -14.69 -2.57
N ALA A 21 18.17 -14.19 -1.36
CA ALA A 21 16.93 -13.48 -1.13
C ALA A 21 17.03 -12.15 -1.91
N GLY A 22 16.40 -12.09 -3.08
CA GLY A 22 16.38 -10.87 -3.90
C GLY A 22 15.47 -9.80 -3.28
N ASP A 23 15.81 -8.53 -3.49
CA ASP A 23 15.08 -7.35 -2.96
C ASP A 23 13.73 -7.08 -3.67
N GLN A 24 13.14 -8.08 -4.33
CA GLN A 24 11.95 -7.93 -5.18
C GLN A 24 10.76 -7.30 -4.44
N GLY A 25 10.59 -7.63 -3.16
CA GLY A 25 9.54 -7.04 -2.32
C GLY A 25 9.77 -5.54 -2.08
N ILE A 26 11.01 -5.14 -1.81
CA ILE A 26 11.38 -3.73 -1.61
C ILE A 26 11.17 -2.96 -2.92
N ASP A 27 11.56 -3.53 -4.05
CA ASP A 27 11.39 -2.88 -5.35
C ASP A 27 9.92 -2.71 -5.74
N LEU A 28 9.07 -3.67 -5.37
CA LEU A 28 7.63 -3.54 -5.55
C LEU A 28 7.05 -2.40 -4.69
N LEU A 29 7.49 -2.27 -3.44
CA LEU A 29 7.09 -1.16 -2.56
C LEU A 29 7.56 0.19 -3.11
N LYS A 30 8.79 0.29 -3.63
CA LYS A 30 9.29 1.50 -4.30
C LYS A 30 8.43 1.86 -5.50
N LYS A 31 8.07 0.87 -6.33
CA LYS A 31 7.20 1.08 -7.51
C LYS A 31 5.81 1.56 -7.09
N MET A 32 5.23 0.98 -6.04
CA MET A 32 3.94 1.40 -5.48
C MET A 32 4.01 2.85 -5.00
N ASN A 33 5.03 3.21 -4.21
CA ASN A 33 5.20 4.58 -3.71
C ASN A 33 5.40 5.59 -4.84
N HIS A 34 6.13 5.22 -5.90
CA HIS A 34 6.27 6.05 -7.08
C HIS A 34 4.91 6.27 -7.79
N ALA A 35 4.12 5.21 -7.97
CA ALA A 35 2.82 5.29 -8.65
C ALA A 35 1.85 6.27 -7.96
N VAL A 36 1.80 6.25 -6.61
CA VAL A 36 0.96 7.17 -5.81
C VAL A 36 1.29 8.64 -6.05
N ASN A 37 2.50 8.98 -6.53
CA ASN A 37 2.91 10.37 -6.74
C ASN A 37 2.98 10.78 -8.21
N SER A 38 2.85 9.84 -9.15
CA SER A 38 3.18 10.06 -10.57
C SER A 38 2.11 9.62 -11.56
N VAL A 39 1.03 8.95 -11.08
CA VAL A 39 0.00 8.40 -11.96
C VAL A 39 -1.38 8.97 -11.59
N ASN A 40 -2.12 9.42 -12.60
CA ASN A 40 -3.54 9.75 -12.47
C ASN A 40 -4.38 8.47 -12.47
N TYR A 41 -5.35 8.36 -11.56
CA TYR A 41 -6.27 7.23 -11.54
C TYR A 41 -7.63 7.62 -10.96
N ASP A 42 -8.67 6.92 -11.41
CA ASP A 42 -10.04 7.01 -10.91
C ASP A 42 -10.55 5.58 -10.77
N GLY A 43 -10.94 5.20 -9.55
CA GLY A 43 -11.26 3.82 -9.24
C GLY A 43 -12.16 3.67 -8.04
N ILE A 44 -12.81 2.51 -7.98
CA ILE A 44 -13.65 2.10 -6.85
C ILE A 44 -12.96 0.93 -6.15
N PHE A 45 -12.92 0.98 -4.82
CA PHE A 45 -12.38 -0.10 -4.01
C PHE A 45 -13.29 -0.41 -2.81
N LEU A 46 -13.08 -1.58 -2.24
CA LEU A 46 -13.79 -2.06 -1.06
C LEU A 46 -12.83 -2.03 0.13
N HIS A 47 -13.28 -1.43 1.23
CA HIS A 47 -12.64 -1.54 2.54
C HIS A 47 -13.54 -2.38 3.44
N ILE A 48 -13.04 -3.54 3.88
CA ILE A 48 -13.79 -4.51 4.67
C ILE A 48 -13.29 -4.44 6.11
N ASP A 49 -14.17 -4.04 7.03
CA ASP A 49 -13.91 -3.99 8.46
C ASP A 49 -14.91 -4.89 9.20
N GLY A 50 -14.45 -6.10 9.53
CA GLY A 50 -15.28 -7.16 10.08
C GLY A 50 -16.45 -7.51 9.15
N LYS A 51 -17.67 -7.17 9.58
CA LYS A 51 -18.90 -7.38 8.79
C LYS A 51 -19.30 -6.16 7.95
N HIS A 52 -18.59 -5.04 8.08
CA HIS A 52 -18.90 -3.81 7.36
C HIS A 52 -18.11 -3.76 6.06
N ILE A 53 -18.81 -3.51 4.95
CA ILE A 53 -18.19 -3.28 3.65
C ILE A 53 -18.40 -1.81 3.31
N HIS A 54 -17.30 -1.08 3.18
CA HIS A 54 -17.30 0.30 2.71
C HIS A 54 -16.85 0.33 1.26
N THR A 55 -17.74 0.76 0.36
CA THR A 55 -17.41 1.01 -1.04
C THR A 55 -16.99 2.46 -1.17
N LEU A 56 -15.78 2.68 -1.66
CA LEU A 56 -15.16 4.00 -1.75
C LEU A 56 -14.75 4.26 -3.20
N ARG A 57 -14.88 5.50 -3.66
CA ARG A 57 -14.28 5.96 -4.91
C ARG A 57 -13.12 6.90 -4.62
N VAL A 58 -11.99 6.64 -5.27
CA VAL A 58 -10.81 7.50 -5.26
C VAL A 58 -10.65 8.16 -6.63
N ILE A 59 -10.40 9.47 -6.62
CA ILE A 59 -10.02 10.24 -7.80
C ILE A 59 -8.70 10.91 -7.47
N HIS A 60 -7.63 10.46 -8.12
CA HIS A 60 -6.27 10.96 -7.96
C HIS A 60 -5.84 11.69 -9.23
N LYS A 61 -5.50 12.97 -9.09
CA LYS A 61 -5.06 13.82 -10.20
C LYS A 61 -3.79 14.58 -9.87
N ILE A 62 -2.90 14.66 -10.84
CA ILE A 62 -1.67 15.43 -10.82
C ILE A 62 -1.88 16.63 -11.74
N LYS A 63 -1.76 17.84 -11.19
CA LYS A 63 -1.85 19.09 -11.92
C LYS A 63 -0.66 19.97 -11.52
N ASN A 64 0.09 20.47 -12.51
CA ASN A 64 1.29 21.29 -12.30
C ASN A 64 2.33 20.64 -11.37
N GLY A 65 2.50 19.31 -11.46
CA GLY A 65 3.40 18.56 -10.58
C GLY A 65 2.88 18.33 -9.17
N THR A 66 1.66 18.78 -8.86
CA THR A 66 1.03 18.64 -7.55
C THR A 66 -0.07 17.59 -7.58
N VAL A 67 -0.05 16.68 -6.60
CA VAL A 67 -1.11 15.70 -6.36
C VAL A 67 -2.31 16.36 -5.69
N ARG A 68 -3.51 16.09 -6.21
CA ARG A 68 -4.79 16.30 -5.55
C ARG A 68 -5.61 15.03 -5.60
N GLU A 69 -6.17 14.66 -4.47
CA GLU A 69 -6.92 13.43 -4.30
C GLU A 69 -8.28 13.71 -3.66
N ARG A 70 -9.30 12.97 -4.10
CA ARG A 70 -10.64 12.97 -3.54
C ARG A 70 -11.05 11.53 -3.28
N LEU A 71 -11.46 11.25 -2.05
CA LEU A 71 -11.95 9.95 -1.59
C LEU A 71 -13.34 10.13 -0.99
N TYR A 72 -14.34 9.37 -1.45
CA TYR A 72 -15.70 9.49 -0.90
C TYR A 72 -16.45 8.16 -0.85
N SER A 73 -17.34 8.04 0.14
CA SER A 73 -18.24 6.90 0.30
C SER A 73 -19.24 6.79 -0.84
N LEU A 74 -19.37 5.58 -1.38
CA LEU A 74 -20.44 5.19 -2.30
C LEU A 74 -21.57 4.44 -1.60
N ASN A 75 -21.38 4.03 -0.34
CA ASN A 75 -22.41 3.39 0.47
C ASN A 75 -22.33 3.83 1.95
N GLY A 76 -23.42 3.57 2.69
CA GLY A 76 -23.51 3.89 4.11
C GLY A 76 -23.53 5.40 4.37
N VAL A 77 -22.86 5.81 5.45
CA VAL A 77 -22.80 7.21 5.89
C VAL A 77 -21.96 8.05 4.90
N PRO A 78 -22.51 9.13 4.31
CA PRO A 78 -21.75 9.99 3.40
C PRO A 78 -20.57 10.63 4.12
N ARG A 79 -19.37 10.44 3.59
CA ARG A 79 -18.14 11.05 4.09
C ARG A 79 -17.18 11.21 2.93
N GLU A 80 -16.46 12.31 2.93
CA GLU A 80 -15.56 12.68 1.86
C GLU A 80 -14.27 13.28 2.44
N VAL A 81 -13.15 12.91 1.85
CA VAL A 81 -11.83 13.46 2.13
C VAL A 81 -11.27 14.02 0.83
N ILE A 82 -10.88 15.29 0.85
CA ILE A 82 -10.14 15.93 -0.23
C ILE A 82 -8.75 16.26 0.32
N ARG A 83 -7.70 15.97 -0.45
CA ARG A 83 -6.30 16.18 -0.06
C ARG A 83 -5.54 16.87 -1.18
N ASP A 84 -4.74 17.85 -0.82
CA ASP A 84 -3.62 18.35 -1.60
C ASP A 84 -2.37 18.49 -0.69
N PRO A 85 -1.21 18.99 -1.15
CA PRO A 85 -0.01 19.04 -0.30
C PRO A 85 -0.12 20.01 0.88
N GLU A 86 -1.01 20.99 0.81
CA GLU A 86 -1.12 22.04 1.84
C GLU A 86 -2.14 21.65 2.90
N LYS A 87 -3.20 20.92 2.52
CA LYS A 87 -4.34 20.68 3.40
C LYS A 87 -5.13 19.43 3.07
N VAL A 88 -5.83 19.00 4.11
CA VAL A 88 -6.83 17.93 4.06
C VAL A 88 -8.15 18.50 4.53
N TRP A 89 -9.20 18.29 3.74
CA TRP A 89 -10.57 18.61 4.12
C TRP A 89 -11.34 17.33 4.36
N CYS A 90 -12.05 17.28 5.48
CA CYS A 90 -12.93 16.19 5.84
C CYS A 90 -14.37 16.71 5.88
N ILE A 91 -15.20 16.22 4.96
CA ILE A 91 -16.63 16.51 4.92
C ILE A 91 -17.33 15.31 5.53
N LEU A 92 -17.92 15.53 6.69
CA LEU A 92 -18.60 14.53 7.49
C LEU A 92 -20.08 14.92 7.58
N PRO A 93 -20.99 13.95 7.78
CA PRO A 93 -22.38 14.30 8.03
C PRO A 93 -22.46 15.03 9.37
N GLU A 94 -23.45 15.90 9.54
CA GLU A 94 -23.76 16.45 10.85
C GLU A 94 -24.05 15.30 11.83
N LYS A 95 -23.16 15.08 12.81
CA LYS A 95 -23.41 14.12 13.88
C LYS A 95 -23.63 14.91 15.17
N LYS A 96 -24.83 14.80 15.76
CA LYS A 96 -25.02 15.08 17.19
C LYS A 96 -24.02 14.20 17.94
N MET A 97 -23.00 14.84 18.49
CA MET A 97 -21.97 14.15 19.26
C MET A 97 -22.64 13.52 20.48
N GLY A 98 -22.75 12.19 20.51
CA GLY A 98 -23.07 11.47 21.73
C GLY A 98 -21.92 11.66 22.71
N HIS A 99 -22.25 12.13 23.91
CA HIS A 99 -21.33 12.31 25.03
C HIS A 99 -20.65 10.96 25.33
N ALA A 100 -19.34 10.88 25.13
CA ALA A 100 -18.56 9.76 25.64
C ALA A 100 -18.33 10.02 27.13
N GLY A 101 -19.10 9.33 27.97
CA GLY A 101 -18.77 9.10 29.37
C GLY A 101 -17.84 7.91 29.53
#